data_AF-M0FIX0-F1
#
_entry.id   AF-M0FIX0-F1
#
_cell.length_a   1.000
_cell.length_b   1.000
_cell.length_c   1.000
_cell.angle_alpha   90.00
_cell.angle_beta   90.00
_cell.angle_gamma   90.00
#
_symmetry.space_group_name_H-M   'P 1'
#
loop_
_entity.id
_entity.type
_entity.pdbx_description
1 polymer ?
#
loop_
_entity_poly.entity_id
_entity_poly.type
_entity_poly.pdbx_seq_one_letter_code
_entity_poly.pdbx_strand_id
1 'polypeptide(L)'
;MRRIYESNALHRDDEEAHAPSEKERQTKLQALRSVPSSTLSDLLIPRRFRHLPISVSVETDDDEYEVGEPVPFRVTLRNRLPVPISVPTVSPLLWEWTVDGNVEAAEVPIRDPPDEEGTLSFDRGERKEFRKRWDQLFRVSDSEWEPAGVGSYTIGAAINATDAEERGLTDETTVRIVR
;
A
#
# COMPACT_ATOMS: atom_id res chain seq x y z
N MET A 1 -14.46 -50.83 -3.03
CA MET A 1 -15.38 -49.80 -2.49
C MET A 1 -14.71 -48.44 -2.71
N ARG A 2 -15.12 -47.64 -3.69
CA ARG A 2 -16.13 -46.56 -3.60
C ARG A 2 -15.83 -45.50 -2.50
N ARG A 3 -15.50 -44.28 -2.98
CA ARG A 3 -16.11 -42.96 -2.66
C ARG A 3 -15.89 -42.39 -1.24
N ILE A 4 -15.71 -41.09 -0.96
CA ILE A 4 -15.18 -39.83 -1.57
C ILE A 4 -14.90 -38.93 -0.31
N TYR A 5 -14.16 -37.84 -0.48
CA TYR A 5 -14.16 -36.59 0.31
C TYR A 5 -13.53 -36.65 1.71
N GLU A 6 -12.32 -36.10 1.81
CA GLU A 6 -12.09 -35.11 2.85
C GLU A 6 -11.53 -33.86 2.18
N SER A 7 -12.46 -32.94 1.93
CA SER A 7 -12.16 -31.53 1.70
C SER A 7 -11.40 -31.03 2.90
N ASN A 8 -10.18 -30.52 2.73
CA ASN A 8 -9.61 -29.61 3.71
C ASN A 8 -9.32 -28.28 3.04
N ALA A 9 -9.84 -27.25 3.69
CA ALA A 9 -10.18 -25.96 3.15
C ALA A 9 -8.98 -25.23 2.54
N LEU A 10 -9.24 -24.56 1.43
CA LEU A 10 -8.42 -23.44 0.96
C LEU A 10 -8.30 -22.46 2.14
N HIS A 11 -7.11 -22.37 2.70
CA HIS A 11 -6.76 -21.32 3.65
C HIS A 11 -6.86 -19.99 2.89
N ARG A 12 -7.91 -19.23 3.20
CA ARG A 12 -8.17 -17.92 2.65
C ARG A 12 -7.30 -16.94 3.43
N ASP A 13 -6.18 -16.55 2.82
CA ASP A 13 -5.14 -15.68 3.39
C ASP A 13 -5.55 -14.19 3.37
N ASP A 14 -6.83 -13.88 3.65
CA ASP A 14 -7.41 -12.53 3.51
C ASP A 14 -7.57 -11.79 4.86
N GLU A 15 -7.20 -12.39 6.00
CA GLU A 15 -7.52 -11.80 7.32
C GLU A 15 -6.40 -10.92 7.93
N GLU A 16 -5.24 -10.80 7.28
CA GLU A 16 -4.13 -9.93 7.73
C GLU A 16 -3.86 -8.74 6.78
N ALA A 17 -4.87 -8.23 6.08
CA ALA A 17 -4.70 -7.19 5.07
C ALA A 17 -4.17 -5.84 5.63
N HIS A 18 -4.33 -5.59 6.94
CA HIS A 18 -4.00 -4.32 7.60
C HIS A 18 -3.29 -4.45 8.97
N ALA A 19 -2.96 -5.66 9.39
CA ALA A 19 -2.21 -5.89 10.63
C ALA A 19 -0.69 -5.83 10.36
N PRO A 20 0.13 -5.26 11.26
CA PRO A 20 1.57 -5.32 11.11
C PRO A 20 2.03 -6.77 11.29
N SER A 21 2.58 -7.38 10.24
CA SER A 21 3.27 -8.67 10.39
C SER A 21 4.43 -8.49 11.36
N GLU A 22 4.37 -9.12 12.52
CA GLU A 22 5.43 -9.09 13.53
C GLU A 22 6.61 -9.93 13.02
N LYS A 23 7.55 -9.29 12.30
CA LYS A 23 8.78 -9.96 11.89
C LYS A 23 9.83 -9.87 12.99
N GLU A 24 10.12 -11.05 13.54
CA GLU A 24 11.23 -11.36 14.43
C GLU A 24 12.54 -10.68 14.02
N ARG A 25 13.26 -10.20 15.04
CA ARG A 25 14.67 -9.81 14.91
C ARG A 25 15.55 -11.05 14.70
N GLN A 26 16.61 -10.82 13.92
CA GLN A 26 17.82 -11.62 13.67
C GLN A 26 17.79 -12.18 12.23
N THR A 27 18.70 -11.85 11.32
CA THR A 27 20.15 -12.01 11.46
C THR A 27 20.89 -11.18 10.39
N LYS A 28 22.11 -10.77 10.75
CA LYS A 28 23.14 -10.08 9.97
C LYS A 28 23.25 -10.53 8.50
N LEU A 29 22.95 -9.65 7.54
CA LEU A 29 23.36 -9.81 6.14
C LEU A 29 24.56 -8.90 5.86
N GLN A 30 25.74 -9.54 5.77
CA GLN A 30 26.92 -8.91 5.22
C GLN A 30 26.82 -8.89 3.70
N ALA A 31 26.88 -7.66 3.17
CA ALA A 31 27.52 -7.25 1.92
C ALA A 31 27.22 -8.06 0.64
N LEU A 32 26.38 -7.50 -0.22
CA LEU A 32 26.68 -7.31 -1.65
C LEU A 32 25.96 -6.04 -2.18
N ARG A 33 26.77 -5.13 -2.74
CA ARG A 33 26.46 -4.03 -3.69
C ARG A 33 25.31 -3.04 -3.39
N SER A 34 25.77 -1.85 -3.01
CA SER A 34 25.23 -0.50 -3.21
C SER A 34 24.24 -0.26 -4.36
N VAL A 35 23.05 0.23 -4.00
CA VAL A 35 22.53 1.52 -4.49
C VAL A 35 21.90 2.23 -3.27
N PRO A 36 22.30 3.46 -2.92
CA PRO A 36 21.61 4.22 -1.89
C PRO A 36 20.21 4.60 -2.40
N SER A 37 19.21 3.75 -2.11
CA SER A 37 17.80 4.02 -2.45
C SER A 37 17.32 5.35 -1.85
N SER A 38 17.91 5.79 -0.73
CA SER A 38 17.59 7.10 -0.12
C SER A 38 17.78 8.29 -1.06
N THR A 39 18.74 8.23 -1.99
CA THR A 39 19.02 9.36 -2.91
C THR A 39 18.08 9.42 -4.11
N LEU A 40 17.48 8.30 -4.54
CA LEU A 40 16.47 8.30 -5.59
C LEU A 40 15.10 8.71 -5.03
N SER A 41 14.70 8.18 -3.88
CA SER A 41 13.43 8.57 -3.24
C SER A 41 13.46 10.05 -2.78
N ASP A 42 14.58 10.58 -2.26
CA ASP A 42 14.68 12.01 -1.91
C ASP A 42 14.59 12.95 -3.13
N LEU A 43 14.88 12.46 -4.35
CA LEU A 43 14.76 13.23 -5.59
C LEU A 43 13.32 13.33 -6.08
N LEU A 44 12.51 12.28 -5.84
CA LEU A 44 11.11 12.21 -6.26
C LEU A 44 10.15 12.85 -5.27
N ILE A 45 10.52 13.01 -4.00
CA ILE A 45 9.67 13.68 -2.98
C ILE A 45 9.56 15.19 -3.27
N PRO A 46 8.37 15.71 -3.62
CA PRO A 46 8.19 17.14 -3.86
C PRO A 46 8.59 17.96 -2.63
N ARG A 47 9.18 19.15 -2.85
CA ARG A 47 9.79 19.96 -1.78
C ARG A 47 8.88 20.24 -0.58
N ARG A 48 7.56 20.31 -0.80
CA ARG A 48 6.54 20.52 0.24
C ARG A 48 6.50 19.41 1.30
N PHE A 49 6.92 18.20 0.95
CA PHE A 49 6.87 17.02 1.83
C PHE A 49 8.16 16.77 2.63
N ARG A 50 9.23 17.53 2.38
CA ARG A 50 10.53 17.35 3.06
C ARG A 50 10.50 17.75 4.54
N HIS A 51 9.49 18.49 4.97
CA HIS A 51 9.35 19.01 6.33
C HIS A 51 8.33 18.24 7.18
N LEU A 52 7.73 17.18 6.64
CA LEU A 52 6.70 16.44 7.34
C LEU A 52 7.29 15.43 8.33
N PRO A 53 6.64 15.20 9.48
CA PRO A 53 7.09 14.22 10.46
C PRO A 53 6.97 12.78 9.94
N ILE A 54 6.02 12.54 9.03
CA ILE A 54 5.79 11.25 8.38
C ILE A 54 5.98 11.41 6.88
N SER A 55 6.62 10.41 6.28
CA SER A 55 6.66 10.24 4.83
C SER A 55 5.79 9.05 4.46
N VAL A 56 4.93 9.23 3.46
CA VAL A 56 4.34 8.13 2.69
C VAL A 56 5.11 8.04 1.38
N SER A 57 5.29 6.83 0.86
CA SER A 57 5.92 6.61 -0.44
C SER A 57 5.31 5.40 -1.11
N VAL A 58 4.99 5.50 -2.40
CA VAL A 58 4.54 4.42 -3.26
C VAL A 58 5.56 4.21 -4.38
N GLU A 59 6.07 3.00 -4.49
CA GLU A 59 7.09 2.64 -5.49
C GLU A 59 6.64 1.38 -6.25
N THR A 60 6.76 1.39 -7.57
CA THR A 60 6.62 0.21 -8.44
C THR A 60 8.00 -0.20 -8.93
N ASP A 61 8.17 -1.47 -9.31
CA ASP A 61 9.45 -1.96 -9.83
C ASP A 61 9.70 -1.48 -11.27
N ASP A 62 8.63 -1.31 -12.05
CA ASP A 62 8.63 -0.83 -13.43
C ASP A 62 7.54 0.24 -13.64
N ASP A 63 7.66 1.01 -14.72
CA ASP A 63 6.69 2.04 -15.12
C ASP A 63 5.71 1.53 -16.19
N GLU A 64 6.02 0.40 -16.83
CA GLU A 64 5.21 -0.20 -17.91
C GLU A 64 4.96 -1.68 -17.64
N TYR A 65 3.71 -2.12 -17.83
CA TYR A 65 3.26 -3.51 -17.62
C TYR A 65 2.38 -3.98 -18.78
N GLU A 66 2.51 -5.24 -19.19
CA GLU A 66 1.66 -5.80 -20.26
C GLU A 66 0.22 -6.02 -19.76
N VAL A 67 -0.76 -6.04 -20.67
CA VAL A 67 -2.16 -6.37 -20.32
C VAL A 67 -2.22 -7.73 -19.63
N GLY A 68 -2.78 -7.75 -18.41
CA GLY A 68 -2.91 -8.95 -17.60
C GLY A 68 -1.68 -9.29 -16.75
N GLU A 69 -0.62 -8.49 -16.84
CA GLU A 69 0.53 -8.56 -15.95
C GLU A 69 0.22 -7.88 -14.61
N PRO A 70 0.29 -8.57 -13.47
CA PRO A 70 0.06 -7.92 -12.19
C PRO A 70 1.09 -6.83 -11.93
N VAL A 71 0.64 -5.69 -11.39
CA VAL A 71 1.49 -4.55 -11.02
C VAL A 71 1.86 -4.67 -9.54
N PRO A 72 3.07 -5.13 -9.19
CA PRO A 72 3.54 -5.09 -7.82
C PRO A 72 3.88 -3.65 -7.42
N PHE A 73 3.50 -3.26 -6.22
CA PHE A 73 3.90 -1.97 -5.67
C PHE A 73 4.16 -2.08 -4.17
N ARG A 74 4.98 -1.15 -3.69
CA ARG A 74 5.43 -1.07 -2.32
C ARG A 74 4.99 0.26 -1.72
N VAL A 75 4.34 0.18 -0.57
CA VAL A 75 3.99 1.35 0.23
C VAL A 75 4.90 1.42 1.44
N THR A 76 5.56 2.56 1.63
CA THR A 76 6.44 2.81 2.76
C THR A 76 5.91 3.97 3.59
N LEU A 77 5.64 3.70 4.87
CA LEU A 77 5.29 4.72 5.85
C LEU A 77 6.48 4.89 6.80
N ARG A 78 6.96 6.13 6.97
CA ARG A 78 8.18 6.38 7.76
C ARG A 78 8.03 7.57 8.69
N ASN A 79 8.32 7.37 9.97
CA ASN A 79 8.60 8.45 10.91
C ASN A 79 10.00 9.02 10.63
N ARG A 80 10.08 10.30 10.26
CA ARG A 80 11.34 11.02 10.00
C ARG A 80 11.93 11.64 11.26
N LEU A 81 11.21 11.64 12.36
CA LEU A 81 11.61 12.28 13.62
C LEU A 81 12.42 11.34 14.53
N PRO A 82 13.32 11.92 15.36
CA PRO A 82 14.04 11.19 16.40
C PRO A 82 13.17 10.93 17.65
N VAL A 83 11.85 10.98 17.55
CA VAL A 83 10.90 10.72 18.64
C VAL A 83 9.75 9.86 18.12
N PRO A 84 9.14 9.00 18.97
CA PRO A 84 7.91 8.30 18.60
C PRO A 84 6.78 9.27 18.28
N ILE A 85 5.90 8.88 17.36
CA ILE A 85 4.72 9.66 16.95
C ILE A 85 3.52 8.74 16.76
N SER A 86 2.32 9.29 16.97
CA SER A 86 1.06 8.60 16.72
C SER A 86 0.16 9.50 15.88
N VAL A 87 -0.49 8.92 14.88
CA VAL A 87 -1.46 9.61 14.02
C VAL A 87 -2.84 9.03 14.29
N PRO A 88 -3.82 9.85 14.72
CA PRO A 88 -5.19 9.40 14.81
C PRO A 88 -5.73 9.15 13.40
N THR A 89 -6.47 8.06 13.24
CA THR A 89 -7.13 7.69 11.98
C THR A 89 -8.64 7.79 12.12
N VAL A 90 -9.32 8.17 11.04
CA VAL A 90 -10.77 8.44 11.06
C VAL A 90 -11.61 7.17 11.21
N SER A 91 -11.00 6.00 10.96
CA SER A 91 -11.58 4.68 11.22
C SER A 91 -10.48 3.72 11.69
N PRO A 92 -10.79 2.43 11.99
CA PRO A 92 -9.77 1.45 12.35
C PRO A 92 -8.85 1.08 11.19
N LEU A 93 -9.22 1.42 9.95
CA LEU A 93 -8.33 1.30 8.80
C LEU A 93 -7.22 2.34 8.96
N LEU A 94 -5.97 1.87 9.03
CA LEU A 94 -4.84 2.75 9.32
C LEU A 94 -4.34 3.52 8.09
N TRP A 95 -4.47 2.90 6.93
CA TRP A 95 -4.01 3.42 5.64
C TRP A 95 -4.76 2.70 4.53
N GLU A 96 -4.75 3.29 3.34
CA GLU A 96 -5.41 2.80 2.15
C GLU A 96 -4.52 2.99 0.92
N TRP A 97 -4.82 2.25 -0.14
CA TRP A 97 -4.22 2.43 -1.45
C TRP A 97 -5.31 2.55 -2.50
N THR A 98 -5.01 3.24 -3.59
CA THR A 98 -5.98 3.56 -4.64
C THR A 98 -5.42 3.29 -6.02
N VAL A 99 -6.29 3.03 -6.99
CA VAL A 99 -5.96 3.11 -8.42
C VAL A 99 -6.90 4.13 -9.07
N ASP A 100 -6.34 5.20 -9.62
CA ASP A 100 -7.07 6.36 -10.14
C ASP A 100 -8.11 6.92 -9.14
N GLY A 101 -7.75 6.91 -7.85
CA GLY A 101 -8.63 7.35 -6.75
C GLY A 101 -9.62 6.30 -6.24
N ASN A 102 -9.71 5.14 -6.89
CA ASN A 102 -10.56 4.04 -6.43
C ASN A 102 -9.84 3.21 -5.36
N VAL A 103 -10.37 3.21 -4.13
CA VAL A 103 -9.80 2.48 -2.98
C VAL A 103 -9.75 0.98 -3.29
N GLU A 104 -8.55 0.40 -3.16
CA GLU A 104 -8.23 -0.98 -3.53
C GLU A 104 -8.68 -1.42 -4.93
N ALA A 105 -8.68 -0.47 -5.88
CA ALA A 105 -9.21 -0.64 -7.23
C ALA A 105 -10.70 -1.02 -7.28
N ALA A 106 -11.49 -0.61 -6.28
CA ALA A 106 -12.94 -0.75 -6.30
C ALA A 106 -13.62 0.57 -6.67
N GLU A 107 -14.37 0.55 -7.76
CA GLU A 107 -15.23 1.67 -8.17
C GLU A 107 -16.52 1.73 -7.33
N VAL A 108 -16.83 0.64 -6.62
CA VAL A 108 -17.89 0.57 -5.62
C VAL A 108 -17.35 0.74 -4.20
N PRO A 109 -18.13 1.33 -3.28
CA PRO A 109 -17.73 1.43 -1.88
C PRO A 109 -17.45 0.04 -1.31
N ILE A 110 -16.20 -0.18 -0.88
CA ILE A 110 -15.87 -1.30 -0.02
C ILE A 110 -16.45 -0.93 1.34
N ARG A 111 -17.43 -1.71 1.80
CA ARG A 111 -18.17 -1.58 3.07
C ARG A 111 -17.55 -0.58 4.07
N ASP A 112 -18.33 0.40 4.48
CA ASP A 112 -17.87 1.42 5.42
C ASP A 112 -17.26 0.77 6.68
N PRO A 113 -16.03 1.13 7.05
CA PRO A 113 -15.46 0.71 8.32
C PRO A 113 -16.32 1.27 9.47
N PRO A 114 -16.32 0.61 10.64
CA PRO A 114 -17.03 1.16 11.79
C PRO A 114 -16.51 2.56 12.15
N ASP A 115 -17.41 3.42 12.64
CA ASP A 115 -17.11 4.79 13.11
C ASP A 115 -16.37 4.77 14.46
N GLU A 116 -15.19 4.15 14.48
CA GLU A 116 -14.29 4.10 15.63
C GLU A 116 -12.90 4.61 15.23
N GLU A 117 -12.34 5.55 15.97
CA GLU A 117 -11.02 6.08 15.66
C GLU A 117 -9.93 5.02 15.86
N GLY A 118 -9.02 4.90 14.90
CA GLY A 118 -7.81 4.10 15.03
C GLY A 118 -6.60 4.96 15.42
N THR A 119 -5.45 4.32 15.60
CA THR A 119 -4.19 5.04 15.84
C THR A 119 -3.03 4.31 15.18
N LEU A 120 -2.42 4.98 14.20
CA LEU A 120 -1.20 4.51 13.57
C LEU A 120 0.01 5.05 14.33
N SER A 121 0.72 4.18 15.02
CA SER A 121 1.88 4.55 15.83
C SER A 121 3.20 4.15 15.17
N PHE A 122 4.19 5.01 15.35
CA PHE A 122 5.56 4.82 14.91
C PHE A 122 6.54 5.06 16.05
N ASP A 123 7.48 4.14 16.23
CA ASP A 123 8.68 4.36 17.02
C ASP A 123 9.60 5.41 16.38
N ARG A 124 10.63 5.82 17.13
CA ARG A 124 11.70 6.70 16.64
C ARG A 124 12.25 6.19 15.31
N GLY A 125 12.11 6.99 14.25
CA GLY A 125 12.67 6.66 12.95
C GLY A 125 12.06 5.42 12.28
N GLU A 126 10.96 4.87 12.82
CA GLU A 126 10.40 3.60 12.35
C GLU A 126 9.94 3.71 10.90
N ARG A 127 10.19 2.64 10.14
CA ARG A 127 9.69 2.43 8.78
C ARG A 127 8.81 1.19 8.77
N LYS A 128 7.58 1.33 8.29
CA LYS A 128 6.67 0.23 7.97
C LYS A 128 6.61 0.08 6.45
N GLU A 129 6.77 -1.14 5.96
CA GLU A 129 6.76 -1.46 4.53
C GLU A 129 5.65 -2.47 4.25
N PHE A 130 4.81 -2.15 3.26
CA PHE A 130 3.73 -3.01 2.80
C PHE A 130 3.95 -3.32 1.33
N ARG A 131 3.72 -4.58 0.95
CA ARG A 131 3.78 -5.02 -0.44
C ARG A 131 2.37 -5.38 -0.87
N LYS A 132 1.94 -4.79 -1.96
CA LYS A 132 0.63 -5.00 -2.55
C LYS A 132 0.81 -5.26 -4.04
N ARG A 133 -0.27 -5.68 -4.66
CA ARG A 133 -0.29 -6.02 -6.08
C ARG A 133 -1.65 -5.65 -6.61
N TRP A 134 -1.67 -4.99 -7.75
CA TRP A 134 -2.89 -4.74 -8.49
C TRP A 134 -2.92 -5.65 -9.71
N ASP A 135 -3.94 -6.51 -9.79
CA ASP A 135 -4.07 -7.49 -10.88
C ASP A 135 -4.63 -6.89 -12.19
N GLN A 136 -4.53 -5.56 -12.35
CA GLN A 136 -5.14 -4.80 -13.45
C GLN A 136 -6.66 -5.00 -13.54
N LEU A 137 -7.33 -5.18 -12.41
CA LEU A 137 -8.78 -5.37 -12.33
C LEU A 137 -9.41 -4.26 -11.49
N PHE A 138 -10.53 -3.73 -11.96
CA PHE A 138 -11.39 -2.83 -11.22
C PHE A 138 -12.64 -3.56 -10.77
N ARG A 139 -12.99 -3.45 -9.50
CA ARG A 139 -14.26 -3.97 -8.99
C ARG A 139 -15.37 -2.96 -9.29
N VAL A 140 -16.18 -3.26 -10.30
CA VAL A 140 -17.28 -2.40 -10.76
C VAL A 140 -18.61 -2.70 -10.05
N SER A 141 -18.71 -3.87 -9.40
CA SER A 141 -19.83 -4.23 -8.53
C SER A 141 -19.43 -5.24 -7.45
N ASP A 142 -20.36 -5.62 -6.56
CA ASP A 142 -20.06 -6.59 -5.50
C ASP A 142 -19.57 -7.94 -6.06
N SER A 143 -19.99 -8.32 -7.27
CA SER A 143 -19.63 -9.61 -7.89
C SER A 143 -18.87 -9.50 -9.21
N GLU A 144 -18.58 -8.30 -9.70
CA GLU A 144 -18.04 -8.09 -11.05
C GLU A 144 -16.71 -7.33 -11.01
N TRP A 145 -15.77 -7.82 -11.81
CA TRP A 145 -14.44 -7.25 -11.99
C TRP A 145 -14.21 -7.03 -13.48
N GLU A 146 -13.76 -5.83 -13.84
CA GLU A 146 -13.43 -5.46 -15.21
C GLU A 146 -11.91 -5.26 -15.36
N PRO A 147 -11.30 -5.76 -16.45
CA PRO A 147 -9.89 -5.51 -16.71
C PRO A 147 -9.65 -4.04 -17.06
N ALA A 148 -8.56 -3.51 -16.53
CA ALA A 148 -8.04 -2.22 -16.92
C ALA A 148 -7.69 -2.22 -18.42
N GLY A 149 -8.03 -1.13 -19.09
CA GLY A 149 -7.65 -0.89 -20.46
C GLY A 149 -6.15 -0.60 -20.60
N VAL A 150 -5.70 -0.48 -21.85
CA VAL A 150 -4.38 0.12 -22.11
C VAL A 150 -4.43 1.60 -21.79
N GLY A 151 -3.45 2.12 -21.06
CA GLY A 151 -3.54 3.48 -20.54
C GLY A 151 -2.55 3.80 -19.43
N SER A 152 -2.66 5.01 -18.89
CA SER A 152 -1.91 5.47 -17.73
C SER A 152 -2.81 5.35 -16.51
N TYR A 153 -2.29 4.79 -15.42
CA TYR A 153 -3.00 4.56 -14.16
C TYR A 153 -2.16 5.08 -13.01
N THR A 154 -2.81 5.70 -12.03
CA THR A 154 -2.16 6.28 -10.85
C THR A 154 -2.41 5.40 -9.64
N ILE A 155 -1.35 4.82 -9.09
CA ILE A 155 -1.40 4.07 -7.84
C ILE A 155 -1.10 5.05 -6.71
N GLY A 156 -2.06 5.24 -5.82
CA GLY A 156 -1.95 6.11 -4.66
C GLY A 156 -1.87 5.33 -3.35
N ALA A 157 -1.33 5.95 -2.31
CA ALA A 157 -1.49 5.51 -0.94
C ALA A 157 -1.69 6.70 0.00
N ALA A 158 -2.53 6.51 1.01
CA ALA A 158 -2.85 7.52 2.01
C ALA A 158 -2.91 6.90 3.40
N ILE A 159 -2.40 7.63 4.40
CA ILE A 159 -2.78 7.32 5.80
C ILE A 159 -4.20 7.84 5.97
N ASN A 160 -5.06 7.01 6.57
CA ASN A 160 -6.48 7.30 6.74
C ASN A 160 -6.71 8.28 7.90
N ALA A 161 -6.18 9.50 7.76
CA ALA A 161 -6.25 10.57 8.75
C ALA A 161 -6.96 11.78 8.16
N THR A 162 -7.56 12.59 9.03
CA THR A 162 -8.19 13.85 8.62
C THR A 162 -7.18 14.73 7.90
N ASP A 163 -7.62 15.29 6.76
CA ASP A 163 -6.84 16.16 5.87
C ASP A 163 -5.50 15.55 5.45
N ALA A 164 -5.49 14.25 5.12
CA ALA A 164 -4.29 13.50 4.78
C ALA A 164 -3.45 14.19 3.68
N GLU A 165 -4.08 14.70 2.62
CA GLU A 165 -3.39 15.41 1.53
C GLU A 165 -2.73 16.70 1.99
N GLU A 166 -3.44 17.55 2.74
CA GLU A 166 -2.91 18.83 3.24
C GLU A 166 -1.75 18.62 4.22
N ARG A 167 -1.82 17.52 4.98
CA ARG A 167 -0.78 17.08 5.92
C ARG A 167 0.33 16.27 5.25
N GLY A 168 0.23 16.06 3.93
CA GLY A 168 1.15 15.27 3.11
C GLY A 168 1.39 13.86 3.61
N LEU A 169 0.32 13.23 4.06
CA LEU A 169 0.24 11.83 4.45
C LEU A 169 -0.24 10.96 3.27
N THR A 170 0.05 11.39 2.05
CA THR A 170 -0.29 10.72 0.79
C THR A 170 0.94 10.69 -0.13
N ASP A 171 1.00 9.69 -1.00
CA ASP A 171 1.94 9.64 -2.12
C ASP A 171 1.31 8.87 -3.29
N GLU A 172 1.80 9.13 -4.51
CA GLU A 172 1.29 8.53 -5.74
C GLU A 172 2.42 8.21 -6.72
N THR A 173 2.22 7.16 -7.51
CA THR A 173 3.06 6.81 -8.64
C THR A 173 2.20 6.47 -9.85
N THR A 174 2.75 6.63 -11.05
CA THR A 174 2.03 6.36 -12.30
C THR A 174 2.63 5.16 -12.99
N VAL A 175 1.78 4.24 -13.43
CA VAL A 175 2.13 3.09 -14.25
C VAL A 175 1.37 3.13 -15.56
N ARG A 176 1.89 2.45 -16.59
CA ARG A 176 1.28 2.40 -17.91
C ARG A 176 1.04 0.95 -18.34
N ILE A 177 -0.19 0.65 -18.71
CA ILE A 177 -0.56 -0.66 -19.27
C ILE A 177 -0.39 -0.62 -20.79
N VAL A 178 0.43 -1.53 -21.31
CA VAL A 178 0.81 -1.65 -22.72
C VAL A 178 0.39 -3.02 -23.29
N ARG A 179 0.46 -3.16 -24.62
CA ARG A 179 0.11 -4.41 -25.33
C ARG A 179 1.33 -5.28 -25.57
#